data_AF-A0A449AIP5-F1
#
_entry.id   AF-A0A449AIP5-F1
#
_cell.length_a   1.000
_cell.length_b   1.000
_cell.length_c   1.000
_cell.angle_alpha   90.00
_cell.angle_beta   90.00
_cell.angle_gamma   90.00
#
_symmetry.space_group_name_H-M   'P 1'
#
loop_
_entity.id
_entity.type
_entity.pdbx_description
1 polymer ?
#
loop_
_entity_poly.entity_id
_entity_poly.type
_entity_poly.pdbx_seq_one_letter_code
_entity_poly.pdbx_strand_id
1 'polypeptide(L)' 'MKDVITAPCINIKEKEFEYRSSQNIIYLLEKLILATNNENDLIIDSFADAGTSLAVAYKTRRNAIEIE' A
#
# COMPACT_ATOMS: atom_id res chain seq x y z
N MET A 1 2.57 -4.79 -22.50
CA MET A 1 2.30 -4.32 -21.13
C MET A 1 0.81 -4.10 -21.03
N LYS A 2 0.13 -4.62 -19.99
CA LYS A 2 -1.33 -4.45 -19.81
C LYS A 2 -1.54 -3.37 -18.75
N ASP A 3 -2.29 -2.33 -19.09
CA ASP A 3 -2.60 -1.15 -18.27
C ASP A 3 -3.86 -1.32 -17.41
N VAL A 4 -4.45 -2.51 -17.44
CA VAL A 4 -5.60 -2.89 -16.61
C VAL A 4 -5.17 -3.89 -15.53
N ILE A 5 -5.33 -3.50 -14.27
CA ILE A 5 -5.13 -4.37 -13.11
C ILE A 5 -6.49 -4.87 -12.64
N THR A 6 -6.72 -6.18 -12.76
CA THR A 6 -7.89 -6.85 -12.15
C THR A 6 -7.47 -7.48 -10.84
N ALA A 7 -8.10 -7.08 -9.75
CA ALA A 7 -7.80 -7.55 -8.39
C ALA A 7 -9.12 -7.67 -7.59
N PRO A 8 -9.17 -8.52 -6.55
CA PRO A 8 -10.28 -8.53 -5.62
C PRO A 8 -10.35 -7.20 -4.86
N CYS A 9 -11.56 -6.85 -4.39
CA CYS A 9 -11.74 -5.76 -3.43
C CYS A 9 -11.09 -6.13 -2.08
N ILE A 10 -10.91 -5.14 -1.19
CA ILE A 10 -10.34 -5.33 0.14
C ILE A 10 -10.97 -6.53 0.85
N ASN A 11 -10.13 -7.37 1.45
CA ASN A 11 -10.58 -8.41 2.36
C ASN A 11 -10.84 -7.82 3.75
N ILE A 12 -11.88 -8.30 4.45
CA ILE A 12 -12.15 -7.89 5.85
C ILE A 12 -10.94 -8.13 6.77
N LYS A 13 -10.10 -9.13 6.46
CA LYS A 13 -8.85 -9.39 7.19
C LYS A 13 -7.83 -8.26 7.05
N GLU A 14 -7.84 -7.51 5.95
CA GLU A 14 -6.97 -6.33 5.78
C GLU A 14 -7.40 -5.17 6.69
N LYS A 15 -8.62 -5.24 7.26
CA LYS A 15 -9.18 -4.26 8.20
C LYS A 15 -9.12 -4.73 9.66
N GLU A 16 -8.33 -5.76 9.97
CA GLU A 16 -8.31 -6.36 11.32
C GLU A 16 -7.85 -5.36 12.39
N PHE A 17 -6.83 -4.56 12.08
CA PHE A 17 -6.22 -3.62 13.02
C PHE A 17 -6.86 -2.23 12.99
N GLU A 18 -7.33 -1.80 11.84
CA GLU A 18 -8.03 -0.53 11.68
C GLU A 18 -9.07 -0.64 10.56
N TYR A 19 -10.25 -0.05 10.78
CA TYR A 19 -11.32 -0.02 9.79
C TYR A 19 -11.49 1.39 9.23
N ARG A 20 -11.13 1.57 7.96
CA ARG A 20 -11.44 2.78 7.18
C ARG A 20 -12.30 2.44 5.97
N SER A 21 -13.28 3.29 5.66
CA SER A 21 -14.17 3.06 4.51
C SER A 21 -13.41 3.13 3.18
N SER A 22 -12.41 4.01 3.10
CA SER A 22 -11.56 4.31 1.94
C SER A 22 -10.22 3.57 1.89
N GLN A 23 -10.00 2.60 2.78
CA GLN A 23 -8.70 1.92 2.89
C GLN A 23 -8.20 1.36 1.55
N ASN A 24 -6.91 1.50 1.31
CA ASN A 24 -6.25 0.99 0.10
C ASN A 24 -6.07 -0.53 0.14
N ILE A 25 -6.13 -1.19 -1.03
CA ILE A 25 -5.90 -2.64 -1.15
C ILE A 25 -4.40 -2.93 -1.11
N ILE A 26 -3.95 -3.80 -0.18
CA ILE A 26 -2.52 -4.12 0.01
C ILE A 26 -1.88 -4.63 -1.28
N TYR A 27 -2.58 -5.52 -1.99
CA TYR A 27 -2.09 -6.11 -3.24
C TYR A 27 -1.76 -5.08 -4.32
N LEU A 28 -2.57 -4.03 -4.43
CA LEU A 28 -2.39 -3.01 -5.46
C LEU A 28 -1.14 -2.16 -5.15
N LEU A 29 -0.99 -1.74 -3.89
CA LEU A 29 0.17 -0.99 -3.43
C LEU A 29 1.46 -1.82 -3.55
N GLU A 30 1.42 -3.10 -3.21
CA GLU A 30 2.58 -3.99 -3.32
C GLU A 30 3.05 -4.11 -4.77
N LYS A 31 2.11 -4.25 -5.71
CA LYS A 31 2.43 -4.24 -7.15
C LYS A 31 3.06 -2.93 -7.61
N LEU A 32 2.52 -1.80 -7.16
CA LEU A 32 3.02 -0.49 -7.54
C LEU A 32 4.46 -0.31 -7.04
N ILE A 33 4.68 -0.50 -5.73
CA ILE A 33 5.97 -0.33 -5.08
C ILE A 33 7.06 -1.25 -5.67
N LEU A 34 6.71 -2.52 -5.95
CA LEU A 34 7.65 -3.45 -6.58
C LEU A 34 7.99 -3.07 -8.03
N ALA A 35 7.09 -2.40 -8.73
CA ALA A 35 7.30 -1.98 -10.11
C ALA A 35 8.03 -0.63 -10.23
N THR A 36 7.89 0.26 -9.24
CA THR A 36 8.37 1.65 -9.33
C THR A 36 9.56 1.96 -8.43
N ASN A 37 9.90 1.09 -7.48
CA ASN A 37 10.92 1.36 -6.46
C ASN A 37 11.84 0.15 -6.26
N ASN A 38 13.03 0.42 -5.74
CA ASN A 38 13.97 -0.58 -5.27
C ASN A 38 13.89 -0.73 -3.73
N GLU A 39 14.53 -1.77 -3.19
CA GLU A 39 14.70 -1.89 -1.74
C GLU A 39 15.43 -0.64 -1.19
N ASN A 40 15.05 -0.23 0.02
CA ASN A 40 15.54 0.96 0.74
C ASN A 40 15.16 2.33 0.15
N ASP A 41 14.46 2.39 -0.98
CA ASP A 41 13.87 3.65 -1.47
C ASP A 41 12.89 4.22 -0.43
N LEU A 42 12.74 5.56 -0.43
CA LEU A 42 11.78 6.27 0.39
C LEU A 42 10.47 6.45 -0.36
N ILE A 43 9.37 5.97 0.23
CA ILE A 43 8.00 6.20 -0.21
C ILE A 43 7.40 7.31 0.64
N ILE A 44 6.69 8.24 0.01
CA ILE A 44 5.93 9.29 0.71
C ILE A 44 4.46 9.11 0.35
N ASP A 45 3.63 8.96 1.38
CA ASP A 45 2.17 9.02 1.25
C ASP A 45 1.64 10.18 2.10
N SER A 46 1.00 11.15 1.44
CA SER A 46 0.46 12.34 2.11
C SER A 46 -1.02 12.22 2.45
N PHE A 47 -1.62 11.04 2.24
CA PHE A 47 -3.00 10.71 2.54
C PHE A 47 -3.07 9.28 3.11
N ALA A 48 -2.33 9.06 4.18
CA ALA A 48 -2.02 7.73 4.71
C ALA A 48 -3.25 6.93 5.18
N ASP A 49 -4.33 7.60 5.59
CA ASP A 49 -5.57 7.03 6.12
C ASP A 49 -5.30 5.96 7.19
N ALA A 50 -5.44 4.68 6.85
CA ALA A 50 -5.19 3.53 7.73
C ALA A 50 -3.71 3.08 7.78
N GLY A 51 -2.78 3.83 7.18
CA GLY A 51 -1.35 3.50 7.09
C GLY A 51 -1.06 2.24 6.24
N THR A 52 -1.88 1.98 5.23
CA THR A 52 -1.70 0.79 4.37
C THR A 52 -0.40 0.86 3.58
N SER A 53 0.01 2.05 3.15
CA SER A 53 1.22 2.27 2.37
C SER A 53 2.48 1.99 3.19
N LEU A 54 2.50 2.34 4.48
CA LEU A 54 3.55 2.01 5.45
C LEU A 54 3.64 0.51 5.68
N ALA A 55 2.50 -0.17 5.86
CA ALA A 55 2.48 -1.63 6.03
C ALA A 55 3.08 -2.35 4.80
N VAL A 56 2.73 -1.89 3.59
CA VAL A 56 3.27 -2.44 2.34
C VAL A 56 4.75 -2.09 2.16
N ALA A 57 5.15 -0.86 2.46
CA ALA A 57 6.54 -0.43 2.41
C ALA A 57 7.42 -1.28 3.33
N TYR A 58 6.98 -1.52 4.57
CA TYR A 58 7.65 -2.41 5.51
C TYR A 58 7.77 -3.84 4.95
N LYS A 59 6.66 -4.42 4.47
CA LYS A 59 6.65 -5.77 3.86
C LYS A 59 7.62 -5.90 2.69
N THR A 60 7.75 -4.83 1.90
CA THR A 60 8.59 -4.79 0.70
C THR A 60 9.98 -4.21 0.96
N ARG A 61 10.39 -3.93 2.21
CA ARG A 61 11.71 -3.38 2.54
C ARG A 61 12.00 -2.01 1.91
N ARG A 62 11.01 -1.12 1.93
CA ARG A 62 11.15 0.31 1.62
C ARG A 62 11.04 1.12 2.90
N ASN A 63 11.65 2.29 2.89
CA ASN A 63 11.41 3.31 3.91
C ASN A 63 10.11 4.04 3.57
N ALA A 64 9.38 4.54 4.56
CA ALA A 64 8.18 5.32 4.32
C ALA A 64 8.05 6.51 5.28
N ILE A 65 7.50 7.60 4.75
CA ILE A 65 6.98 8.73 5.53
C ILE A 65 5.51 8.87 5.16
N GLU A 66 4.66 8.87 6.18
CA GLU A 66 3.23 9.00 6.04
C GLU A 66 2.74 10.26 6.76
N ILE A 67 1.81 10.98 6.11
CA ILE A 67 1.11 12.15 6.64
C ILE A 67 -0.38 11.95 6.33
N GLU A 68 -1.24 12.41 7.23
CA GLU A 68 -2.70 12.47 7.08
C GLU A 68 -3.20 13.89 7.38
#